data_AF-A0A7K1NSB8-F1
#
_entry.id   AF-A0A7K1NSB8-F1
#
_cell.length_a   1.000
_cell.length_b   1.000
_cell.length_c   1.000
_cell.angle_alpha   90.00
_cell.angle_beta   90.00
_cell.angle_gamma   90.00
#
_symmetry.space_group_name_H-M   'P 1'
#
loop_
_entity.id
_entity.type
_entity.pdbx_description
1 polymer ?
#
loop_
_entity_poly.entity_id
_entity_poly.type
_entity_poly.pdbx_seq_one_letter_code
_entity_poly.pdbx_strand_id
1 'polypeptide(L)'
;MSADAERFWAKVDKEAGAQDGTGCWLWSASGRFGLAHGRSSVTLRRFAWAALQEDLGLEPLTQDQILRMSCSRSDCVNPEHMEMASKPLRRPGSTSCARGHAMNEENGYWAKDGTWVCRPCKRDHFRRYRQDPGFLAKQSAASARYIAADPQRAEHKRQRQLQRYRDDPEYRTRIKAAARARRERLKAEADRTKNKKESKGG
;
A
#
# COMPACT_ATOMS: atom_id res chain seq x y z
N MET A 1 3.92 -31.00 8.59
CA MET A 1 3.82 -29.61 8.10
C MET A 1 3.02 -29.60 6.81
N SER A 2 2.20 -28.58 6.56
CA SER A 2 1.42 -28.48 5.31
C SER A 2 2.30 -27.98 4.14
N ALA A 3 1.90 -28.28 2.90
CA ALA A 3 2.60 -27.78 1.70
C ALA A 3 2.67 -26.24 1.64
N ASP A 4 1.68 -25.55 2.23
CA ASP A 4 1.70 -24.10 2.39
C ASP A 4 2.75 -23.64 3.42
N ALA A 5 2.94 -24.38 4.51
CA ALA A 5 3.97 -24.07 5.49
C ALA A 5 5.37 -24.19 4.88
N GLU A 6 5.64 -25.25 4.11
CA GLU A 6 6.91 -25.44 3.41
C GLU A 6 7.20 -24.27 2.44
N ARG A 7 6.22 -23.92 1.60
CA ARG A 7 6.33 -22.77 0.67
C ARG A 7 6.54 -21.44 1.37
N PHE A 8 5.95 -21.27 2.55
CA PHE A 8 6.12 -20.07 3.37
C PHE A 8 7.53 -20.01 3.94
N TRP A 9 7.98 -21.05 4.65
CA TRP A 9 9.28 -21.05 5.31
C TRP A 9 10.46 -21.03 4.34
N ALA A 10 10.30 -21.55 3.12
CA ALA A 10 11.28 -21.40 2.05
C ALA A 10 11.58 -19.95 1.63
N LYS A 11 10.73 -18.99 2.03
CA LYS A 11 10.87 -17.55 1.74
C LYS A 11 11.18 -16.72 2.98
N VAL A 12 11.43 -17.38 4.12
CA VAL A 12 11.78 -16.70 5.37
C VAL A 12 13.27 -16.87 5.61
N ASP A 13 13.98 -15.76 5.67
CA ASP A 13 15.36 -15.71 6.14
C ASP A 13 15.36 -15.56 7.66
N LYS A 14 15.70 -16.65 8.37
CA LYS A 14 15.74 -16.67 9.84
C LYS A 14 17.04 -16.07 10.40
N GLU A 15 18.08 -15.99 9.58
CA GLU A 15 19.42 -15.56 10.00
C GLU A 15 19.63 -14.06 9.84
N ALA A 16 18.84 -13.40 8.99
CA ALA A 16 19.00 -11.97 8.75
C ALA A 16 18.87 -11.11 10.01
N GLY A 17 18.11 -11.55 11.02
CA GLY A 17 18.04 -10.87 12.31
C GLY A 17 19.21 -11.14 13.25
N ALA A 18 19.88 -12.30 13.11
CA ALA A 18 21.05 -12.64 13.90
C ALA A 18 22.25 -11.75 13.56
N GLN A 19 22.40 -11.39 12.27
CA GLN A 19 23.47 -10.51 11.78
C GLN A 19 23.40 -9.10 12.37
N ASP A 20 22.19 -8.57 12.59
CA ASP A 20 21.98 -7.23 13.16
C ASP A 20 21.69 -7.25 14.67
N GLY A 21 21.81 -8.40 15.33
CA GLY A 21 21.51 -8.57 16.76
C GLY A 21 20.03 -8.40 17.14
N THR A 22 19.13 -8.37 16.16
CA THR A 22 17.70 -8.16 16.39
C THR A 22 16.93 -9.44 16.62
N GLY A 23 17.38 -10.59 16.11
CA GLY A 23 16.65 -11.87 16.14
C GLY A 23 15.43 -11.94 15.19
N CYS A 24 15.26 -10.98 14.28
CA CYS A 24 14.15 -10.98 13.32
C CYS A 24 14.24 -12.09 12.26
N TRP A 25 13.09 -12.69 11.91
CA TRP A 25 12.96 -13.57 10.74
C TRP A 25 12.25 -12.82 9.61
N LEU A 26 12.86 -12.76 8.44
CA LEU A 26 12.45 -11.83 7.39
C LEU A 26 11.80 -12.51 6.21
N TRP A 27 10.65 -11.99 5.82
CA TRP A 27 9.99 -12.40 4.60
C TRP A 27 10.67 -11.76 3.37
N SER A 28 11.23 -12.59 2.48
CA SER A 28 11.99 -12.12 1.32
C SER A 28 11.16 -11.75 0.09
N ALA A 29 9.86 -12.08 0.06
CA ALA A 29 8.98 -11.80 -1.06
C ALA A 29 8.10 -10.54 -0.84
N SER A 30 7.39 -10.11 -1.88
CA SER A 30 6.49 -8.96 -1.79
C SER A 30 5.04 -9.37 -1.49
N GLY A 31 4.36 -8.64 -0.59
CA GLY A 31 2.90 -8.72 -0.45
C GLY A 31 2.41 -9.76 0.58
N ARG A 32 1.17 -10.23 0.39
CA ARG A 32 0.53 -11.25 1.25
C ARG A 32 0.93 -12.66 0.81
N PHE A 33 0.82 -13.63 1.72
CA PHE A 33 1.03 -15.04 1.39
C PHE A 33 -0.25 -15.64 0.80
N GLY A 34 -0.11 -16.31 -0.35
CA GLY A 34 -1.20 -17.00 -1.04
C GLY A 34 -1.23 -18.48 -0.67
N LEU A 35 -2.38 -18.93 -0.16
CA LEU A 35 -2.64 -20.33 0.17
C LEU A 35 -2.88 -21.14 -1.11
N ALA A 36 -2.37 -22.36 -1.17
CA ALA A 36 -2.45 -23.22 -2.36
C ALA A 36 -3.90 -23.64 -2.68
N HIS A 37 -4.79 -23.70 -1.69
CA HIS A 37 -6.15 -24.24 -1.83
C HIS A 37 -7.27 -23.22 -1.67
N GLY A 38 -7.01 -21.94 -1.94
CA GLY A 38 -8.07 -20.94 -2.00
C GLY A 38 -7.66 -19.63 -2.69
N ARG A 39 -8.64 -18.87 -3.18
CA ARG A 39 -8.44 -17.48 -3.63
C ARG A 39 -8.16 -16.50 -2.48
N SER A 40 -7.78 -17.02 -1.31
CA SER A 40 -7.63 -16.27 -0.07
C SER A 40 -6.15 -16.08 0.24
N SER A 41 -5.76 -14.82 0.42
CA SER A 41 -4.43 -14.44 0.90
C SER A 41 -4.49 -14.12 2.39
N VAL A 42 -3.51 -14.56 3.16
CA VAL A 42 -3.36 -14.24 4.58
C VAL A 42 -2.18 -13.32 4.81
N THR A 43 -2.22 -12.53 5.88
CA THR A 43 -1.07 -11.71 6.29
C THR A 43 0.07 -12.61 6.76
N LEU A 44 1.31 -12.27 6.41
CA LEU A 44 2.51 -13.06 6.73
C LEU A 44 2.58 -13.46 8.21
N ARG A 45 2.35 -12.50 9.11
CA ARG A 45 2.39 -12.69 10.56
C ARG A 45 1.32 -13.65 11.08
N ARG A 46 0.07 -13.51 10.61
CA ARG A 46 -1.01 -14.45 10.97
C ARG A 46 -0.72 -15.87 10.50
N PHE A 47 -0.11 -16.02 9.33
CA PHE A 47 0.29 -17.35 8.85
C PHE A 47 1.41 -17.93 9.71
N ALA A 48 2.48 -17.17 9.97
CA ALA A 48 3.59 -17.62 10.83
C ALA A 48 3.10 -18.02 12.24
N TRP A 49 2.23 -17.21 12.84
CA TRP A 49 1.60 -17.50 14.13
C TRP A 49 0.81 -18.82 14.11
N ALA A 50 -0.07 -19.01 13.13
CA ALA A 50 -0.86 -20.23 13.01
C ALA A 50 0.01 -21.46 12.68
N ALA A 51 1.07 -21.29 11.89
CA ALA A 51 1.94 -22.38 11.48
C ALA A 51 2.85 -22.90 12.61
N LEU A 52 3.09 -22.09 13.64
CA LEU A 52 3.89 -22.44 14.82
C LEU A 52 3.04 -22.56 16.08
N GLN A 53 1.72 -22.66 15.93
CA GLN A 53 0.80 -22.66 17.04
C GLN A 53 1.04 -23.85 17.99
N GLU A 54 1.18 -25.05 17.44
CA GLU A 54 1.44 -26.27 18.21
C GLU A 54 2.87 -26.28 18.76
N ASP A 55 3.86 -25.96 17.92
CA ASP A 55 5.29 -26.02 18.28
C ASP A 55 5.67 -25.04 19.41
N LEU A 56 5.03 -23.87 19.46
CA LEU A 56 5.32 -22.80 20.42
C LEU A 56 4.22 -22.64 21.49
N GLY A 57 3.18 -23.49 21.48
CA GLY A 57 2.06 -23.39 22.42
C GLY A 57 1.31 -22.05 22.33
N LEU A 58 1.12 -21.51 21.13
CA LEU A 58 0.46 -20.23 20.91
C LEU A 58 -1.07 -20.38 20.93
N GLU A 59 -1.75 -19.37 21.43
CA GLU A 59 -3.21 -19.30 21.38
C GLU A 59 -3.71 -18.91 19.97
N PRO A 60 -4.80 -19.52 19.47
CA PRO A 60 -5.34 -19.17 18.16
C PRO A 60 -5.93 -17.75 18.16
N LEU A 61 -5.65 -17.00 17.08
CA LEU A 61 -6.14 -15.64 16.94
C LEU A 61 -7.64 -15.59 16.62
N THR A 62 -8.39 -14.86 17.44
CA THR A 62 -9.78 -14.52 17.14
C THR A 62 -9.89 -13.45 16.05
N GLN A 63 -11.12 -13.22 15.58
CA GLN A 63 -11.39 -12.17 14.60
C GLN A 63 -11.01 -10.79 15.13
N ASP A 64 -11.12 -10.54 16.44
CA ASP A 64 -10.91 -9.23 17.06
C ASP A 64 -9.51 -9.01 17.63
N GLN A 65 -8.60 -9.94 17.37
CA GLN A 65 -7.20 -9.82 17.75
C GLN A 65 -6.30 -9.48 16.56
N ILE A 66 -5.22 -8.78 16.85
CA ILE A 66 -4.14 -8.43 15.95
C ILE A 66 -2.80 -8.81 16.58
N LEU A 67 -1.80 -9.00 15.73
CA LEU A 67 -0.41 -9.21 16.16
C LEU A 67 0.31 -7.86 16.09
N ARG A 68 0.72 -7.35 17.24
CA ARG A 68 1.62 -6.20 17.35
C ARG A 68 3.06 -6.69 17.34
N MET A 69 3.93 -5.95 16.67
CA MET A 69 5.35 -6.28 16.70
C MET A 69 6.03 -5.49 17.82
N SER A 70 6.90 -6.15 18.57
CA SER A 70 7.89 -5.47 19.43
C SER A 70 9.02 -4.86 18.60
N CYS A 71 9.35 -5.45 17.45
CA CYS A 71 10.35 -4.91 16.52
C CYS A 71 9.75 -3.87 15.55
N SER A 72 10.56 -2.93 15.06
CA SER A 72 10.17 -1.88 14.10
C SER A 72 10.06 -2.37 12.64
N ARG A 73 10.32 -3.66 12.39
CA ARG A 73 10.38 -4.24 11.04
C ARG A 73 9.02 -4.67 10.50
N SER A 74 8.64 -4.14 9.34
CA SER A 74 7.35 -4.45 8.72
C SER A 74 7.25 -5.87 8.15
N ASP A 75 8.39 -6.47 7.81
CA ASP A 75 8.54 -7.78 7.15
C ASP A 75 8.96 -8.90 8.11
N CYS A 76 9.13 -8.60 9.40
CA CYS A 76 9.44 -9.59 10.41
C CYS A 76 8.24 -10.53 10.65
N VAL A 77 8.53 -11.84 10.70
CA VAL A 77 7.59 -12.94 10.95
C VAL A 77 8.01 -13.84 12.13
N ASN A 78 9.01 -13.46 12.92
CA ASN A 78 9.38 -14.19 14.15
C ASN A 78 8.27 -14.04 15.20
N PRO A 79 7.63 -15.15 15.66
CA PRO A 79 6.59 -15.10 16.71
C PRO A 79 7.06 -14.51 18.04
N GLU A 80 8.35 -14.64 18.40
CA GLU A 80 8.89 -14.04 19.64
C GLU A 80 8.84 -12.50 19.62
N HIS A 81 8.76 -11.92 18.42
CA HIS A 81 8.57 -10.48 18.26
C HIS A 81 7.10 -10.09 18.09
N MET A 82 6.17 -11.02 18.29
CA MET A 82 4.73 -10.79 18.15
C MET A 82 4.05 -10.85 19.51
N GLU A 83 3.19 -9.87 19.74
CA GLU A 83 2.30 -9.85 20.89
C GLU A 83 0.85 -9.83 20.41
N MET A 84 0.03 -10.69 21.00
CA MET A 84 -1.40 -10.70 20.75
C MET A 84 -2.03 -9.48 21.42
N ALA A 85 -2.70 -8.63 20.63
CA ALA A 85 -3.41 -7.48 21.15
C ALA A 85 -4.82 -7.44 20.59
N SER A 86 -5.75 -6.90 21.37
CA SER A 86 -7.07 -6.56 20.86
C SER A 86 -6.91 -5.54 19.72
N LYS A 87 -7.69 -5.69 18.66
CA LYS A 87 -7.89 -4.61 17.70
C LYS A 87 -8.21 -3.36 18.50
N PRO A 88 -7.61 -2.20 18.18
CA PRO A 88 -8.00 -0.97 18.83
C PRO A 88 -9.48 -0.74 18.53
N LEU A 89 -10.32 -1.08 19.50
CA LEU A 89 -11.71 -0.67 19.49
C LEU A 89 -11.66 0.85 19.46
N ARG A 90 -12.22 1.46 18.41
CA ARG A 90 -12.47 2.90 18.49
C ARG A 90 -13.30 3.14 19.75
N ARG A 91 -12.99 4.22 20.48
CA ARG A 91 -13.76 4.61 21.67
C ARG A 91 -15.25 4.46 21.35
N PRO A 92 -16.00 3.63 22.09
CA PRO A 92 -17.44 3.50 21.90
C PRO A 92 -18.07 4.90 21.90
N GLY A 93 -18.93 5.19 20.92
CA GLY A 93 -19.55 6.52 20.77
C GLY A 93 -18.72 7.57 20.01
N SER A 94 -17.58 7.20 19.41
CA SER A 94 -16.80 8.12 18.57
C SER A 94 -17.59 8.59 17.34
N THR A 95 -17.81 9.90 17.24
CA THR A 95 -18.51 10.56 16.11
C THR A 95 -17.56 11.06 15.01
N SER A 96 -16.24 10.96 15.25
CA SER A 96 -15.21 11.44 14.34
C SER A 96 -14.05 10.46 14.21
N CYS A 97 -13.41 10.42 13.04
CA CYS A 97 -12.20 9.62 12.86
C CYS A 97 -11.00 10.22 13.61
N ALA A 98 -9.90 9.48 13.71
CA ALA A 98 -8.66 9.93 14.36
C ALA A 98 -8.04 11.23 13.79
N ARG A 99 -8.52 11.71 12.64
CA ARG A 99 -8.12 13.00 12.01
C ARG A 99 -9.23 14.06 12.02
N GLY A 100 -10.30 13.85 12.79
CA GLY A 100 -11.39 14.81 12.96
C GLY A 100 -12.53 14.75 11.94
N HIS A 101 -12.45 13.94 10.88
CA HIS A 101 -13.58 13.82 9.92
C HIS A 101 -14.80 13.15 10.55
N ALA A 102 -15.98 13.72 10.33
CA ALA A 102 -17.26 13.17 10.80
C ALA A 102 -17.48 11.73 10.33
N MET A 103 -18.11 10.91 11.18
CA MET A 103 -18.45 9.51 10.87
C MET A 103 -19.88 9.42 10.33
N ASN A 104 -20.09 9.94 9.12
CA ASN A 104 -21.33 9.83 8.36
C ASN A 104 -21.09 9.10 7.03
N GLU A 105 -22.16 8.72 6.34
CA GLU A 105 -22.09 7.97 5.07
C GLU A 105 -21.33 8.71 3.95
N GLU A 106 -21.34 10.05 4.00
CA GLU A 106 -20.58 10.90 3.06
C GLU A 106 -19.07 10.74 3.25
N ASN A 107 -18.60 10.65 4.50
CA ASN A 107 -17.20 10.65 4.87
C ASN A 107 -16.62 9.26 5.11
N GLY A 108 -17.44 8.20 5.15
CA GLY A 108 -16.94 6.86 5.35
C GLY A 108 -17.99 5.75 5.26
N TYR A 109 -17.56 4.54 5.58
CA TYR A 109 -18.41 3.35 5.62
C TYR A 109 -17.81 2.32 6.58
N TRP A 110 -18.64 1.42 7.08
CA TRP A 110 -18.21 0.24 7.83
C TRP A 110 -17.84 -0.90 6.87
N ALA A 111 -16.62 -1.42 6.99
CA ALA A 111 -16.18 -2.58 6.23
C ALA A 111 -16.72 -3.88 6.85
N LYS A 112 -16.66 -4.98 6.08
CA LYS A 112 -17.17 -6.31 6.52
C LYS A 112 -16.50 -6.83 7.79
N ASP A 113 -15.30 -6.35 8.10
CA ASP A 113 -14.54 -6.70 9.29
C ASP A 113 -14.87 -5.81 10.52
N GLY A 114 -15.93 -4.99 10.42
CA GLY A 114 -16.35 -4.07 11.47
C GLY A 114 -15.52 -2.79 11.56
N THR A 115 -14.58 -2.55 10.64
CA THR A 115 -13.72 -1.36 10.70
C THR A 115 -14.34 -0.15 9.97
N TRP A 116 -14.26 1.03 10.58
CA TRP A 116 -14.67 2.27 9.90
C TRP A 116 -13.60 2.76 8.93
N VAL A 117 -13.96 2.85 7.66
CA VAL A 117 -13.12 3.40 6.60
C VAL A 117 -13.49 4.84 6.32
N CYS A 118 -12.63 5.77 6.72
CA CYS A 118 -12.79 7.20 6.43
C CYS A 118 -12.26 7.52 5.00
N ARG A 119 -13.15 7.95 4.11
CA ARG A 119 -12.86 8.28 2.70
C ARG A 119 -11.83 9.42 2.56
N PRO A 120 -11.93 10.56 3.27
CA PRO A 120 -10.89 11.60 3.26
C PRO A 120 -9.51 11.06 3.66
N CYS A 121 -9.44 10.34 4.79
CA CYS A 121 -8.20 9.73 5.27
C CYS A 121 -7.59 8.75 4.26
N LYS A 122 -8.43 7.95 3.61
CA LYS A 122 -8.01 7.00 2.56
C LYS A 122 -7.47 7.76 1.34
N ARG A 123 -8.14 8.82 0.90
CA ARG A 123 -7.71 9.67 -0.23
C ARG A 123 -6.34 10.29 0.03
N ASP A 124 -6.15 10.84 1.23
CA ASP A 124 -4.87 11.43 1.63
C ASP A 124 -3.74 10.41 1.69
N HIS A 125 -4.01 9.22 2.23
CA HIS A 125 -3.07 8.12 2.22
C HIS A 125 -2.65 7.75 0.80
N PHE A 126 -3.60 7.54 -0.11
CA PHE A 126 -3.29 7.19 -1.51
C PHE A 126 -2.57 8.32 -2.25
N ARG A 127 -2.87 9.59 -1.94
CA ARG A 127 -2.11 10.72 -2.50
C ARG A 127 -0.64 10.64 -2.12
N ARG A 128 -0.33 10.42 -0.83
CA ARG A 128 1.05 10.28 -0.35
C ARG A 128 1.73 9.04 -0.92
N TYR A 129 1.05 7.89 -0.87
CA TYR A 129 1.57 6.63 -1.39
C TYR A 129 1.91 6.70 -2.89
N ARG A 130 1.13 7.41 -3.70
CA ARG A 130 1.43 7.61 -5.13
C ARG A 130 2.62 8.54 -5.40
N GLN A 131 2.98 9.36 -4.42
CA GLN A 131 4.15 10.24 -4.48
C GLN A 131 5.40 9.57 -3.89
N ASP A 132 5.25 8.40 -3.26
CA ASP A 132 6.37 7.66 -2.69
C ASP A 132 7.38 7.25 -3.79
N PRO A 133 8.68 7.55 -3.63
CA PRO A 133 9.69 7.21 -4.63
C PRO A 133 9.77 5.71 -4.92
N GLY A 134 9.62 4.87 -3.88
CA GLY A 134 9.63 3.42 -4.03
C GLY A 134 8.44 2.91 -4.86
N PHE A 135 7.25 3.47 -4.65
CA PHE A 135 6.08 3.20 -5.48
C PHE A 135 6.30 3.60 -6.95
N LEU A 136 6.82 4.80 -7.20
CA LEU A 136 7.08 5.29 -8.56
C LEU A 136 8.15 4.45 -9.28
N ALA A 137 9.20 4.04 -8.57
CA ALA A 137 10.21 3.13 -9.10
C ALA A 137 9.61 1.78 -9.50
N LYS A 138 8.77 1.18 -8.64
CA LYS A 138 8.06 -0.08 -8.97
C LYS A 138 7.12 0.09 -10.15
N GLN A 139 6.38 1.20 -10.21
CA GLN A 139 5.45 1.48 -11.30
C GLN A 139 6.16 1.68 -12.64
N SER A 140 7.25 2.44 -12.66
CA SER A 140 8.07 2.65 -13.87
C SER A 140 8.71 1.35 -14.35
N ALA A 141 9.27 0.55 -13.44
CA ALA A 141 9.80 -0.78 -13.78
C ALA A 141 8.74 -1.71 -14.37
N ALA A 142 7.53 -1.73 -13.79
CA ALA A 142 6.40 -2.51 -14.31
C ALA A 142 5.97 -2.02 -15.71
N SER A 143 5.92 -0.70 -15.93
CA SER A 143 5.64 -0.13 -17.25
C SER A 143 6.71 -0.47 -18.28
N ALA A 144 8.00 -0.42 -17.90
CA ALA A 144 9.10 -0.81 -18.77
C ALA A 144 9.02 -2.27 -19.17
N ARG A 145 8.73 -3.17 -18.22
CA ARG A 145 8.49 -4.60 -18.50
C ARG A 145 7.30 -4.81 -19.43
N TYR A 146 6.21 -4.09 -19.22
CA TYR A 146 5.04 -4.15 -20.11
C TYR A 146 5.38 -3.73 -21.55
N ILE A 147 6.17 -2.67 -21.73
CA ILE A 147 6.62 -2.20 -23.05
C ILE A 147 7.60 -3.20 -23.67
N ALA A 148 8.55 -3.73 -22.90
CA ALA A 148 9.54 -4.69 -23.38
C ALA A 148 8.92 -6.03 -23.80
N ALA A 149 7.85 -6.47 -23.12
CA ALA A 149 7.14 -7.70 -23.45
C ALA A 149 6.44 -7.65 -24.81
N ASP A 150 5.98 -6.47 -25.23
CA ASP A 150 5.35 -6.27 -26.54
C ASP A 150 5.57 -4.82 -27.03
N PRO A 151 6.74 -4.54 -27.64
CA PRO A 151 7.08 -3.21 -28.11
C PRO A 151 6.14 -2.74 -29.22
N GLN A 152 5.66 -3.67 -30.06
CA GLN A 152 4.78 -3.37 -31.19
C GLN A 152 3.42 -2.86 -30.71
N ARG A 153 2.86 -3.44 -29.65
CA ARG A 153 1.60 -2.97 -29.05
C ARG A 153 1.73 -1.56 -28.45
N ALA A 154 2.85 -1.27 -27.80
CA ALA A 154 3.11 0.07 -27.26
C ALA A 154 3.19 1.10 -28.40
N GLU A 155 3.91 0.76 -29.49
CA GLU A 155 4.06 1.63 -30.66
C GLU A 155 2.74 1.80 -31.42
N HIS A 156 1.97 0.74 -31.64
CA HIS A 156 0.66 0.82 -32.28
C HIS A 156 -0.31 1.72 -31.47
N LYS A 157 -0.30 1.61 -30.13
CA LYS A 157 -1.08 2.51 -29.28
C LYS A 157 -0.65 3.97 -29.45
N ARG A 158 0.65 4.25 -29.54
CA ARG A 158 1.20 5.59 -29.79
C ARG A 158 0.78 6.12 -31.16
N GLN A 159 0.91 5.32 -32.21
CA GLN A 159 0.50 5.69 -33.57
C GLN A 159 -0.98 6.04 -33.65
N ARG A 160 -1.85 5.22 -33.04
CA ARG A 160 -3.30 5.51 -32.97
C ARG A 160 -3.60 6.83 -32.24
N GLN A 161 -2.85 7.15 -31.19
CA GLN A 161 -3.00 8.43 -30.49
C GLN A 161 -2.53 9.61 -31.34
N LEU A 162 -1.41 9.48 -32.05
CA LEU A 162 -0.90 10.51 -32.96
C LEU A 162 -1.85 10.74 -34.14
N GLN A 163 -2.36 9.65 -34.72
CA GLN A 163 -3.34 9.71 -35.80
C GLN A 163 -4.61 10.39 -35.32
N ARG A 164 -5.17 9.99 -34.16
CA ARG A 164 -6.30 10.70 -33.57
C ARG A 164 -6.00 12.18 -33.30
N TYR A 165 -4.81 12.52 -32.81
CA TYR A 165 -4.41 13.91 -32.59
C TYR A 165 -4.36 14.73 -33.88
N ARG A 166 -4.00 14.09 -35.00
CA ARG A 166 -3.98 14.70 -36.33
C ARG A 166 -5.40 14.87 -36.89
N ASP A 167 -6.21 13.83 -36.81
CA ASP A 167 -7.45 13.69 -37.55
C ASP A 167 -8.68 14.27 -36.81
N ASP A 168 -8.62 14.38 -35.48
CA ASP A 168 -9.72 14.85 -34.62
C ASP A 168 -9.37 16.23 -34.00
N PRO A 169 -9.86 17.35 -34.58
CA PRO A 169 -9.58 18.70 -34.11
C PRO A 169 -10.09 18.98 -32.69
N GLU A 170 -11.20 18.35 -32.28
CA GLU A 170 -11.75 18.50 -30.94
C GLU A 170 -10.85 17.81 -29.91
N TYR A 171 -10.41 16.58 -30.21
CA TYR A 171 -9.45 15.87 -29.38
C TYR A 171 -8.15 16.67 -29.24
N ARG A 172 -7.62 17.19 -30.36
CA ARG A 172 -6.43 18.05 -30.35
C ARG A 172 -6.59 19.28 -29.46
N THR A 173 -7.74 19.95 -29.56
CA THR A 173 -8.07 21.13 -28.76
C THR A 173 -8.15 20.79 -27.27
N ARG A 174 -8.81 19.68 -26.92
CA ARG A 174 -8.90 19.18 -25.55
C ARG A 174 -7.52 18.87 -24.95
N ILE A 175 -6.63 18.24 -25.73
CA ILE A 175 -5.26 17.95 -25.29
C ILE A 175 -4.47 19.25 -25.07
N LYS A 176 -4.57 20.24 -25.96
CA LYS A 176 -3.93 21.54 -25.79
C LYS A 176 -4.45 22.29 -24.56
N ALA A 177 -5.76 22.32 -24.35
CA ALA A 177 -6.39 22.93 -23.18
C ALA A 177 -5.92 22.26 -21.88
N ALA A 178 -5.86 20.92 -21.84
CA ALA A 178 -5.35 20.19 -20.69
C ALA A 178 -3.87 20.51 -20.40
N ALA A 179 -3.04 20.64 -21.44
CA ALA A 179 -1.64 21.03 -21.29
C ALA A 179 -1.49 22.46 -20.74
N ARG A 180 -2.32 23.41 -21.21
CA ARG A 180 -2.36 24.79 -20.69
C ARG A 180 -2.76 24.82 -19.21
N ALA A 181 -3.87 24.16 -18.86
CA ALA A 181 -4.33 24.07 -17.47
C ALA A 181 -3.28 23.42 -16.55
N ARG A 182 -2.53 22.41 -17.03
CA ARG A 182 -1.41 21.83 -16.27
C ARG A 182 -0.31 22.85 -16.01
N ARG A 183 0.10 23.63 -17.02
CA ARG A 183 1.12 24.68 -16.86
C ARG A 183 0.68 25.76 -15.87
N GLU A 184 -0.57 26.22 -15.96
CA GLU A 184 -1.15 27.21 -15.04
C GLU A 184 -1.16 26.70 -13.60
N ARG A 185 -1.54 25.44 -13.37
CA ARG A 185 -1.48 24.83 -12.03
C ARG A 185 -0.05 24.79 -11.46
N LEU A 186 0.92 24.36 -12.27
CA LEU A 186 2.33 24.31 -11.86
C LEU A 186 2.87 25.70 -11.55
N LYS A 187 2.52 26.71 -12.36
CA LYS A 187 2.86 28.11 -12.10
C LYS A 187 2.27 28.60 -10.78
N ALA A 188 0.97 28.38 -10.56
CA ALA A 188 0.30 28.78 -9.32
C ALA A 188 0.82 28.04 -8.07
N GLU A 189 1.32 26.81 -8.22
CA GLU A 189 2.00 26.07 -7.14
C GLU A 189 3.39 26.66 -6.86
N ALA A 190 4.17 26.98 -7.90
CA ALA A 190 5.45 27.66 -7.77
C ALA A 190 5.30 29.03 -7.10
N ASP A 191 4.34 29.85 -7.52
CA ASP A 191 4.07 31.16 -6.95
C ASP A 191 3.66 31.05 -5.46
N ARG A 192 2.82 30.06 -5.11
CA ARG A 192 2.46 29.79 -3.71
C ARG A 192 3.64 29.36 -2.85
N THR A 193 4.53 28.54 -3.39
CA THR A 193 5.74 28.12 -2.66
C THR A 193 6.74 29.27 -2.48
N LYS A 194 6.83 30.19 -3.46
CA LYS A 194 7.64 31.42 -3.37
C LYS A 194 7.11 32.35 -2.28
N ASN A 195 5.82 32.70 -2.31
CA ASN A 195 5.21 33.59 -1.32
C ASN A 195 5.31 33.03 0.11
N LYS A 196 5.19 31.70 0.29
CA LYS A 196 5.34 31.04 1.59
C LYS A 196 6.78 31.07 2.14
N LYS A 197 7.78 31.17 1.27
CA LYS A 197 9.19 31.33 1.67
C LYS A 197 9.47 32.76 2.09
N GLU A 198 8.95 33.74 1.34
CA GLU A 198 9.08 35.16 1.67
C GLU A 198 8.37 35.52 2.98
N SER A 199 7.19 34.94 3.26
CA SER A 199 6.44 35.17 4.51
C SER A 199 7.02 34.49 5.76
N LYS A 200 8.08 33.68 5.64
CA LYS A 200 8.74 32.99 6.75
C LYS A 200 10.16 33.49 7.02
N GLY A 201 10.66 34.39 6.16
CA GLY A 201 12.01 34.96 6.25
C GLY A 201 12.03 36.43 6.67
N GLY A 202 10.92 36.99 7.11
CA GLY A 202 10.80 38.30 7.76
C GLY A 202 10.14 38.13 9.12
#